data_AF-A0A5D6YAR7-F1
#
_entry.id   AF-A0A5D6YAR7-F1
#
_cell.length_a   1.000
_cell.length_b   1.000
_cell.length_c   1.000
_cell.angle_alpha   90.00
_cell.angle_beta   90.00
_cell.angle_gamma   90.00
#
_symmetry.space_group_name_H-M   'P 1'
#
loop_
_entity.id
_entity.type
_entity.pdbx_description
1 polymer ?
#
loop_
_entity_poly.entity_id
_entity_poly.type
_entity_poly.pdbx_seq_one_letter_code
_entity_poly.pdbx_strand_id
1 'polypeptide(L)'
;MALREQQLYIRVLEEAVHLKAFELRVAGHEELLMVLAELRHTVCQQEQDVADRQRHIETLQRQLCEQNEKHVALEQQLDDKSTKRELEIHELRQERAVLAAQLAQTQRQCERECEQRARLQATAADDSERLARLSEQLSSAAQLKTLADAKCAKLTRSLAEAEASVARVTDKCEHETEAARRLREDFARRAAQLEEAKTLQDELLRSIDSYANKAESAARESEQLRHQLQTVQSASRSSLEVLERAEAELKRHAEHLQTSLEAAQSQLSETREALETARQRVAALETQLHAERSQAASAIEELAAELETRQRTAEKSEQQRREMRESWRELNAALAAAVGLMRQGSRRCSSLCGGADESDSSDEAETLEQLTAVTQHEMLRSSWQRERSDLRSACDELHATARVCHAEMQQVHQEHVAAHEQLAEVSRELSVSRQETARLQHANEELARAVEQHHVLEQQTREQQRLIDTQTSQLDVLARSLQSSEACEQLHRAALGDELERVRTLSDERDELRERAQQHALVEHAFESAVELAERQNVENRRLAEKLATLKRLNTEQDESLETLRREAQRGDVARLVQLFPALLEDIVAAETRALAPSGKAQEQLELIHEAFEAFRR
;
A
#
# COMPACT_ATOMS: atom_id res chain seq x y z
N MET A 1 73.05 13.41 -156.43
CA MET A 1 73.49 12.52 -157.51
C MET A 1 73.06 13.11 -158.85
N ALA A 2 71.84 12.81 -159.35
CA ALA A 2 71.36 13.17 -160.69
C ALA A 2 71.70 14.57 -161.24
N LEU A 3 71.51 15.67 -160.49
CA LEU A 3 71.75 17.03 -161.00
C LEU A 3 73.22 17.28 -161.41
N ARG A 4 74.18 16.75 -160.65
CA ARG A 4 75.62 16.87 -160.95
C ARG A 4 76.02 16.05 -162.18
N GLU A 5 75.34 14.93 -162.41
CA GLU A 5 75.48 14.11 -163.61
C GLU A 5 74.88 14.85 -164.84
N GLN A 6 73.77 15.56 -164.66
CA GLN A 6 73.17 16.41 -165.70
C GLN A 6 74.05 17.61 -166.09
N GLN A 7 74.71 18.28 -165.14
CA GLN A 7 75.70 19.33 -165.45
C GLN A 7 76.86 18.82 -166.30
N LEU A 8 77.42 17.66 -165.92
CA LEU A 8 78.50 17.01 -166.68
C LEU A 8 78.03 16.60 -168.08
N TYR A 9 76.81 16.06 -168.20
CA TYR A 9 76.21 15.68 -169.48
C TYR A 9 75.97 16.88 -170.40
N ILE A 10 75.41 17.99 -169.89
CA ILE A 10 75.23 19.23 -170.66
C ILE A 10 76.57 19.75 -171.16
N ARG A 11 77.62 19.76 -170.32
CA ARG A 11 78.95 20.20 -170.73
C ARG A 11 79.57 19.29 -171.81
N VAL A 12 79.40 17.98 -171.71
CA VAL A 12 79.84 17.04 -172.76
C VAL A 12 79.06 17.27 -174.06
N LEU A 13 77.78 17.65 -173.99
CA LEU A 13 77.01 18.06 -175.17
C LEU A 13 77.51 19.40 -175.75
N GLU A 14 77.82 20.41 -174.93
CA GLU A 14 78.41 21.68 -175.38
C GLU A 14 79.71 21.43 -176.16
N GLU A 15 80.62 20.63 -175.59
CA GLU A 15 81.91 20.28 -176.19
C GLU A 15 81.72 19.43 -177.48
N ALA A 16 80.79 18.47 -177.50
CA ALA A 16 80.49 17.66 -178.68
C ALA A 16 79.79 18.45 -179.82
N VAL A 17 78.90 19.39 -179.50
CA VAL A 17 78.22 20.25 -180.46
C VAL A 17 79.20 21.23 -181.10
N HIS A 18 80.08 21.86 -180.30
CA HIS A 18 81.18 22.68 -180.82
C HIS A 18 82.05 21.91 -181.83
N LEU A 19 82.48 20.69 -181.48
CA LEU A 19 83.30 19.85 -182.36
C LEU A 19 82.57 19.50 -183.66
N LYS A 20 81.34 18.97 -183.58
CA LYS A 20 80.58 18.55 -184.77
C LYS A 20 80.18 19.71 -185.68
N ALA A 21 79.86 20.87 -185.12
CA ALA A 21 79.54 22.06 -185.91
C ALA A 21 80.76 22.57 -186.70
N PHE A 22 81.93 22.58 -186.06
CA PHE A 22 83.19 22.98 -186.69
C PHE A 22 83.62 22.02 -187.81
N GLU A 23 83.52 20.71 -187.59
CA GLU A 23 83.78 19.68 -188.61
C GLU A 23 82.87 19.80 -189.84
N LEU A 24 81.57 20.02 -189.62
CA LEU A 24 80.54 19.91 -190.66
C LEU A 24 80.11 21.25 -191.28
N ARG A 25 80.65 22.38 -190.80
CA ARG A 25 80.29 23.76 -191.22
C ARG A 25 78.78 24.06 -191.16
N VAL A 26 78.11 23.54 -190.13
CA VAL A 26 76.66 23.68 -189.97
C VAL A 26 76.30 25.07 -189.44
N ALA A 27 75.54 25.84 -190.23
CA ALA A 27 74.91 27.09 -189.76
C ALA A 27 73.80 26.78 -188.74
N GLY A 28 73.62 27.65 -187.75
CA GLY A 28 72.60 27.49 -186.68
C GLY A 28 73.07 26.76 -185.41
N HIS A 29 74.30 26.25 -185.36
CA HIS A 29 74.82 25.57 -184.16
C HIS A 29 74.92 26.47 -182.92
N GLU A 30 75.04 27.79 -183.11
CA GLU A 30 75.06 28.80 -182.06
C GLU A 30 73.74 28.83 -181.25
N GLU A 31 72.60 28.59 -181.91
CA GLU A 31 71.29 28.47 -181.25
C GLU A 31 71.25 27.27 -180.30
N LEU A 32 71.83 26.14 -180.72
CA LEU A 32 71.86 24.90 -179.95
C LEU A 32 72.82 25.01 -178.75
N LEU A 33 73.91 25.76 -178.88
CA LEU A 33 74.80 26.14 -177.78
C LEU A 33 74.13 27.14 -176.82
N MET A 34 73.29 28.05 -177.32
CA MET A 34 72.49 28.96 -176.50
C MET A 34 71.51 28.18 -175.63
N VAL A 35 70.77 27.22 -176.22
CA VAL A 35 69.87 26.30 -175.50
C VAL A 35 70.63 25.46 -174.47
N LEU A 36 71.84 24.98 -174.77
CA LEU A 36 72.66 24.25 -173.80
C LEU A 36 73.14 25.15 -172.65
N ALA A 37 73.49 26.41 -172.92
CA ALA A 37 73.84 27.38 -171.89
C ALA A 37 72.65 27.78 -170.99
N GLU A 38 71.44 27.89 -171.57
CA GLU A 38 70.18 28.08 -170.83
C GLU A 38 69.82 26.86 -169.98
N LEU A 39 69.97 25.64 -170.51
CA LEU A 39 69.81 24.39 -169.75
C LEU A 39 70.83 24.30 -168.61
N ARG A 40 72.09 24.66 -168.84
CA ARG A 40 73.15 24.72 -167.82
C ARG A 40 72.80 25.73 -166.73
N HIS A 41 72.34 26.93 -167.10
CA HIS A 41 71.89 27.93 -166.13
C HIS A 41 70.67 27.43 -165.33
N THR A 42 69.71 26.80 -165.99
CA THR A 42 68.50 26.21 -165.37
C THR A 42 68.86 25.11 -164.38
N VAL A 43 69.80 24.21 -164.72
CA VAL A 43 70.27 23.14 -163.81
C VAL A 43 71.07 23.73 -162.64
N CYS A 44 71.91 24.75 -162.86
CA CYS A 44 72.57 25.47 -161.76
C CYS A 44 71.56 26.16 -160.82
N GLN A 45 70.50 26.77 -161.36
CA GLN A 45 69.43 27.34 -160.54
C GLN A 45 68.68 26.26 -159.76
N GLN A 46 68.38 25.11 -160.37
CA GLN A 46 67.76 23.97 -159.70
C GLN A 46 68.65 23.39 -158.57
N GLU A 47 69.97 23.35 -158.74
CA GLU A 47 70.88 22.97 -157.66
C GLU A 47 70.89 23.98 -156.51
N GLN A 48 70.84 25.29 -156.80
CA GLN A 48 70.74 26.34 -155.77
C GLN A 48 69.39 26.26 -155.03
N ASP A 49 68.28 26.16 -155.75
CA ASP A 49 66.94 25.92 -155.21
C ASP A 49 66.88 24.69 -154.30
N VAL A 50 67.51 23.57 -154.70
CA VAL A 50 67.59 22.35 -153.89
C VAL A 50 68.48 22.55 -152.67
N ALA A 51 69.62 23.23 -152.79
CA ALA A 51 70.50 23.52 -151.67
C ALA A 51 69.84 24.45 -150.63
N ASP A 52 69.11 25.47 -151.06
CA ASP A 52 68.40 26.39 -150.17
C ASP A 52 67.15 25.75 -149.54
N ARG A 53 66.42 24.91 -150.27
CA ARG A 53 65.37 24.05 -149.69
C ARG A 53 65.96 23.10 -148.65
N GLN A 54 67.13 22.50 -148.91
CA GLN A 54 67.81 21.62 -147.96
C GLN A 54 68.26 22.36 -146.69
N ARG A 55 68.89 23.55 -146.83
CA ARG A 55 69.22 24.44 -145.69
C ARG A 55 67.99 24.85 -144.87
N HIS A 56 66.87 25.09 -145.55
CA HIS A 56 65.59 25.41 -144.92
C HIS A 56 65.01 24.20 -144.16
N ILE A 57 65.02 23.01 -144.77
CA ILE A 57 64.62 21.74 -144.13
C ILE A 57 65.46 21.46 -142.88
N GLU A 58 66.79 21.58 -142.95
CA GLU A 58 67.68 21.40 -141.80
C GLU A 58 67.42 22.42 -140.69
N THR A 59 66.99 23.63 -141.04
CA THR A 59 66.66 24.69 -140.09
C THR A 59 65.30 24.45 -139.43
N LEU A 60 64.30 23.99 -140.19
CA LEU A 60 63.02 23.51 -139.66
C LEU A 60 63.20 22.26 -138.78
N GLN A 61 64.10 21.34 -139.14
CA GLN A 61 64.44 20.17 -138.33
C GLN A 61 65.10 20.57 -137.01
N ARG A 62 66.07 21.49 -137.03
CA ARG A 62 66.68 22.04 -135.80
C ARG A 62 65.62 22.71 -134.91
N GLN A 63 64.75 23.54 -135.49
CA GLN A 63 63.64 24.16 -134.76
C GLN A 63 62.65 23.12 -134.20
N LEU A 64 62.33 22.06 -134.93
CA LEU A 64 61.44 20.99 -134.47
C LEU A 64 62.06 20.19 -133.31
N CYS A 65 63.36 19.86 -133.39
CA CYS A 65 64.07 19.23 -132.28
C CYS A 65 64.07 20.13 -131.03
N GLU A 66 64.43 21.41 -131.19
CA GLU A 66 64.37 22.39 -130.09
C GLU A 66 62.98 22.52 -129.46
N GLN A 67 61.90 22.49 -130.26
CA GLN A 67 60.54 22.54 -129.73
C GLN A 67 60.17 21.23 -129.02
N ASN A 68 60.54 20.07 -129.58
CA ASN A 68 60.30 18.77 -128.95
C ASN A 68 61.03 18.65 -127.60
N GLU A 69 62.27 19.12 -127.51
CA GLU A 69 63.03 19.19 -126.24
C GLU A 69 62.34 20.10 -125.22
N LYS A 70 61.84 21.26 -125.65
CA LYS A 70 61.06 22.18 -124.80
C LYS A 70 59.72 21.56 -124.37
N HIS A 71 59.05 20.81 -125.24
CA HIS A 71 57.81 20.09 -124.91
C HIS A 71 58.05 18.99 -123.87
N VAL A 72 59.03 18.10 -124.09
CA VAL A 72 59.37 17.04 -123.12
C VAL A 72 59.79 17.63 -121.77
N ALA A 73 60.55 18.72 -121.75
CA ALA A 73 60.92 19.41 -120.52
C ALA A 73 59.73 20.07 -119.79
N LEU A 74 58.71 20.52 -120.53
CA LEU A 74 57.46 21.07 -119.97
C LEU A 74 56.52 19.96 -119.46
N GLU A 75 56.43 18.83 -120.18
CA GLU A 75 55.66 17.64 -119.76
C GLU A 75 56.24 17.08 -118.46
N GLN A 76 57.55 16.83 -118.41
CA GLN A 76 58.25 16.42 -117.18
C GLN A 76 57.97 17.40 -116.04
N GLN A 77 58.05 18.72 -116.29
CA GLN A 77 57.73 19.75 -115.30
C GLN A 77 56.24 19.86 -114.91
N LEU A 78 55.32 19.28 -115.66
CA LEU A 78 53.89 19.19 -115.31
C LEU A 78 53.63 17.94 -114.47
N ASP A 79 54.21 16.79 -114.84
CA ASP A 79 54.16 15.56 -114.06
C ASP A 79 54.80 15.73 -112.69
N ASP A 80 55.96 16.39 -112.62
CA ASP A 80 56.65 16.78 -111.39
C ASP A 80 55.81 17.70 -110.48
N LYS A 81 54.85 18.44 -111.05
CA LYS A 81 53.93 19.34 -110.33
C LYS A 81 52.60 18.65 -110.00
N SER A 82 52.15 17.68 -110.79
CA SER A 82 50.98 16.86 -110.48
C SER A 82 51.30 15.94 -109.31
N THR A 83 52.38 15.17 -109.39
CA THR A 83 52.84 14.26 -108.33
C THR A 83 53.07 14.98 -106.99
N LYS A 84 53.71 16.16 -106.99
CA LYS A 84 53.87 16.98 -105.77
C LYS A 84 52.52 17.41 -105.18
N ARG A 85 51.59 17.90 -106.01
CA ARG A 85 50.22 18.25 -105.57
C ARG A 85 49.42 17.06 -105.07
N GLU A 86 49.60 15.89 -105.67
CA GLU A 86 48.93 14.66 -105.25
C GLU A 86 49.43 14.19 -103.88
N LEU A 87 50.73 14.34 -103.60
CA LEU A 87 51.33 14.12 -102.28
C LEU A 87 50.81 15.15 -101.26
N GLU A 88 50.86 16.45 -101.56
CA GLU A 88 50.31 17.52 -100.70
C GLU A 88 48.82 17.26 -100.36
N ILE A 89 48.03 16.88 -101.36
CA ILE A 89 46.61 16.52 -101.19
C ILE A 89 46.44 15.25 -100.35
N HIS A 90 47.35 14.28 -100.44
CA HIS A 90 47.33 13.06 -99.63
C HIS A 90 47.68 13.35 -98.16
N GLU A 91 48.72 14.15 -97.91
CA GLU A 91 49.12 14.61 -96.57
C GLU A 91 47.97 15.40 -95.90
N LEU A 92 47.40 16.40 -96.59
CA LEU A 92 46.26 17.17 -96.09
C LEU A 92 45.00 16.30 -95.84
N ARG A 93 44.82 15.20 -96.59
CA ARG A 93 43.75 14.21 -96.32
C ARG A 93 44.04 13.40 -95.06
N GLN A 94 45.29 13.02 -94.81
CA GLN A 94 45.71 12.33 -93.58
C GLN A 94 45.58 13.23 -92.36
N GLU A 95 46.08 14.47 -92.41
CA GLU A 95 45.92 15.46 -91.34
C GLU A 95 44.44 15.71 -91.02
N ARG A 96 43.61 15.93 -92.05
CA ARG A 96 42.16 16.10 -91.88
C ARG A 96 41.49 14.88 -91.25
N ALA A 97 41.94 13.66 -91.58
CA ALA A 97 41.41 12.43 -90.98
C ALA A 97 41.80 12.31 -89.49
N VAL A 98 43.05 12.66 -89.14
CA VAL A 98 43.52 12.70 -87.74
C VAL A 98 42.75 13.74 -86.93
N LEU A 99 42.61 14.97 -87.45
CA LEU A 99 41.85 16.04 -86.79
C LEU A 99 40.36 15.69 -86.65
N ALA A 100 39.75 15.05 -87.65
CA ALA A 100 38.37 14.57 -87.55
C ALA A 100 38.21 13.46 -86.49
N ALA A 101 39.17 12.53 -86.37
CA ALA A 101 39.17 11.51 -85.35
C ALA A 101 39.33 12.09 -83.93
N GLN A 102 40.23 13.07 -83.77
CA GLN A 102 40.42 13.80 -82.50
C GLN A 102 39.15 14.58 -82.11
N LEU A 103 38.52 15.27 -83.06
CA LEU A 103 37.28 16.02 -82.82
C LEU A 103 36.10 15.10 -82.47
N ALA A 104 35.98 13.94 -83.12
CA ALA A 104 35.00 12.93 -82.75
C ALA A 104 35.29 12.29 -81.37
N GLN A 105 36.56 12.20 -80.97
CA GLN A 105 36.94 11.74 -79.63
C GLN A 105 36.58 12.77 -78.55
N THR A 106 36.87 14.06 -78.76
CA THR A 106 36.54 15.10 -77.78
C THR A 106 35.04 15.35 -77.67
N GLN A 107 34.28 15.27 -78.78
CA GLN A 107 32.82 15.27 -78.75
C GLN A 107 32.28 14.15 -77.83
N ARG A 108 32.75 12.90 -78.01
CA ARG A 108 32.36 11.76 -77.16
C ARG A 108 32.80 11.90 -75.71
N GLN A 109 33.84 12.68 -75.41
CA GLN A 109 34.23 13.00 -74.03
C GLN A 109 33.25 14.03 -73.43
N CYS A 110 32.94 15.10 -74.14
CA CYS A 110 31.94 16.09 -73.73
C CYS A 110 30.55 15.48 -73.53
N GLU A 111 30.10 14.58 -74.42
CA GLU A 111 28.84 13.83 -74.28
C GLU A 111 28.79 13.05 -72.96
N ARG A 112 29.87 12.30 -72.65
CA ARG A 112 29.99 11.54 -71.40
C ARG A 112 30.04 12.44 -70.16
N GLU A 113 30.72 13.58 -70.22
CA GLU A 113 30.71 14.56 -69.13
C GLU A 113 29.31 15.18 -68.92
N CYS A 114 28.59 15.49 -70.00
CA CYS A 114 27.21 15.97 -69.92
C CYS A 114 26.28 14.91 -69.30
N GLU A 115 26.38 13.64 -69.70
CA GLU A 115 25.66 12.54 -69.07
C GLU A 115 26.01 12.40 -67.57
N GLN A 116 27.30 12.46 -67.22
CA GLN A 116 27.74 12.37 -65.83
C GLN A 116 27.23 13.53 -64.98
N ARG A 117 27.28 14.76 -65.50
CA ARG A 117 26.74 15.96 -64.84
C ARG A 117 25.21 15.85 -64.67
N ALA A 118 24.48 15.38 -65.67
CA ALA A 118 23.04 15.18 -65.58
C ALA A 118 22.67 14.12 -64.51
N ARG A 119 23.41 13.01 -64.45
CA ARG A 119 23.23 11.98 -63.40
C ARG A 119 23.53 12.53 -62.00
N LEU A 120 24.62 13.30 -61.85
CA LEU A 120 24.99 13.93 -60.58
C LEU A 120 23.99 15.02 -60.14
N GLN A 121 23.41 15.76 -61.09
CA GLN A 121 22.35 16.73 -60.82
C GLN A 121 21.05 16.04 -60.39
N ALA A 122 20.69 14.90 -60.99
CA ALA A 122 19.55 14.10 -60.54
C ALA A 122 19.75 13.60 -59.10
N THR A 123 20.88 12.97 -58.79
CA THR A 123 21.17 12.50 -57.43
C THR A 123 21.23 13.64 -56.41
N ALA A 124 21.76 14.80 -56.79
CA ALA A 124 21.78 15.98 -55.92
C ALA A 124 20.36 16.56 -55.68
N ALA A 125 19.46 16.46 -56.65
CA ALA A 125 18.06 16.81 -56.48
C ALA A 125 17.36 15.82 -55.52
N ASP A 126 17.52 14.51 -55.74
CA ASP A 126 16.99 13.45 -54.88
C ASP A 126 17.47 13.60 -53.41
N ASP A 127 18.77 13.84 -53.21
CA ASP A 127 19.34 14.09 -51.88
C ASP A 127 18.82 15.40 -51.27
N SER A 128 18.61 16.45 -52.06
CA SER A 128 18.02 17.70 -51.56
C SER A 128 16.56 17.53 -51.10
N GLU A 129 15.77 16.74 -51.82
CA GLU A 129 14.39 16.44 -51.42
C GLU A 129 14.38 15.52 -50.18
N ARG A 130 15.30 14.56 -50.11
CA ARG A 130 15.49 13.70 -48.93
C ARG A 130 15.88 14.51 -47.70
N LEU A 131 16.77 15.49 -47.84
CA LEU A 131 17.14 16.41 -46.75
C LEU A 131 15.96 17.30 -46.33
N ALA A 132 15.14 17.78 -47.27
CA ALA A 132 13.92 18.53 -46.94
C ALA A 132 12.93 17.68 -46.13
N ARG A 133 12.63 16.45 -46.59
CA ARG A 133 11.77 15.48 -45.89
C ARG A 133 12.31 15.13 -44.49
N LEU A 134 13.63 14.95 -44.35
CA LEU A 134 14.28 14.70 -43.04
C LEU A 134 14.20 15.92 -42.11
N SER A 135 14.29 17.14 -42.65
CA SER A 135 14.12 18.39 -41.89
C SER A 135 12.69 18.55 -41.37
N GLU A 136 11.70 18.23 -42.20
CA GLU A 136 10.27 18.21 -41.81
C GLU A 136 10.00 17.16 -40.71
N GLN A 137 10.54 15.95 -40.86
CA GLN A 137 10.50 14.90 -39.84
C GLN A 137 11.18 15.32 -38.53
N LEU A 138 12.33 16.00 -38.60
CA LEU A 138 13.02 16.52 -37.41
C LEU A 138 12.19 17.61 -36.71
N SER A 139 11.56 18.50 -37.48
CA SER A 139 10.73 19.60 -36.94
C SER A 139 9.45 19.09 -36.27
N SER A 140 8.78 18.10 -36.86
CA SER A 140 7.60 17.45 -36.29
C SER A 140 7.95 16.59 -35.07
N ALA A 141 9.08 15.87 -35.09
CA ALA A 141 9.61 15.19 -33.91
C ALA A 141 9.94 16.16 -32.77
N ALA A 142 10.50 17.34 -33.07
CA ALA A 142 10.75 18.39 -32.08
C ALA A 142 9.45 18.95 -31.49
N GLN A 143 8.42 19.19 -32.32
CA GLN A 143 7.09 19.60 -31.85
C GLN A 143 6.47 18.53 -30.93
N LEU A 144 6.48 17.26 -31.34
CA LEU A 144 6.01 16.13 -30.51
C LEU A 144 6.76 16.05 -29.18
N LYS A 145 8.08 16.26 -29.18
CA LYS A 145 8.87 16.36 -27.94
C LYS A 145 8.39 17.50 -27.06
N THR A 146 8.24 18.73 -27.58
CA THR A 146 7.78 19.87 -26.75
C THR A 146 6.36 19.66 -26.19
N LEU A 147 5.49 18.96 -26.92
CA LEU A 147 4.16 18.56 -26.44
C LEU A 147 4.24 17.46 -25.36
N ALA A 148 5.19 16.52 -25.47
CA ALA A 148 5.44 15.52 -24.45
C ALA A 148 6.02 16.16 -23.17
N ASP A 149 7.05 17.00 -23.29
CA ASP A 149 7.65 17.76 -22.19
C ASP A 149 6.58 18.62 -21.46
N ALA A 150 5.69 19.29 -22.22
CA ALA A 150 4.57 20.05 -21.68
C ALA A 150 3.49 19.19 -21.00
N LYS A 151 3.25 17.95 -21.47
CA LYS A 151 2.38 16.98 -20.80
C LYS A 151 3.00 16.48 -19.50
N CYS A 152 4.27 16.09 -19.52
CA CYS A 152 5.04 15.68 -18.33
C CYS A 152 5.02 16.80 -17.27
N ALA A 153 5.34 18.03 -17.66
CA ALA A 153 5.32 19.18 -16.76
C ALA A 153 3.93 19.55 -16.22
N LYS A 154 2.83 19.07 -16.82
CA LYS A 154 1.47 19.14 -16.24
C LYS A 154 1.23 17.99 -15.28
N LEU A 155 1.59 16.75 -15.65
CA LEU A 155 1.44 15.56 -14.82
C LEU A 155 2.22 15.66 -13.50
N THR A 156 3.47 16.16 -13.54
CA THR A 156 4.27 16.43 -12.34
C THR A 156 3.61 17.44 -11.40
N ARG A 157 2.92 18.47 -11.95
CA ARG A 157 2.16 19.43 -11.14
C ARG A 157 0.94 18.79 -10.50
N SER A 158 0.12 18.05 -11.27
CA SER A 158 -1.03 17.33 -10.70
C SER A 158 -0.63 16.25 -9.69
N LEU A 159 0.57 15.65 -9.84
CA LEU A 159 1.12 14.71 -8.86
C LEU A 159 1.49 15.43 -7.55
N ALA A 160 2.23 16.55 -7.62
CA ALA A 160 2.56 17.34 -6.44
C ALA A 160 1.30 17.93 -5.74
N GLU A 161 0.28 18.32 -6.51
CA GLU A 161 -1.03 18.74 -5.99
C GLU A 161 -1.75 17.58 -5.29
N ALA A 162 -1.70 16.37 -5.85
CA ALA A 162 -2.25 15.16 -5.25
C ALA A 162 -1.49 14.74 -3.98
N GLU A 163 -0.16 14.71 -3.99
CA GLU A 163 0.71 14.46 -2.82
C GLU A 163 0.41 15.46 -1.69
N ALA A 164 0.33 16.75 -2.01
CA ALA A 164 -0.07 17.78 -1.05
C ALA A 164 -1.53 17.62 -0.59
N SER A 165 -2.43 17.05 -1.40
CA SER A 165 -3.80 16.71 -0.95
C SER A 165 -3.81 15.52 0.01
N VAL A 166 -3.01 14.49 -0.26
CA VAL A 166 -2.86 13.30 0.60
C VAL A 166 -2.28 13.69 1.95
N ALA A 167 -1.17 14.45 2.00
CA ALA A 167 -0.59 14.93 3.25
C ALA A 167 -1.62 15.66 4.12
N ARG A 168 -2.39 16.60 3.53
CA ARG A 168 -3.47 17.34 4.22
C ARG A 168 -4.67 16.48 4.63
N VAL A 169 -4.78 15.24 4.15
CA VAL A 169 -5.74 14.24 4.64
C VAL A 169 -5.10 13.40 5.75
N THR A 170 -3.83 12.99 5.63
CA THR A 170 -3.08 12.31 6.68
C THR A 170 -3.04 13.15 7.97
N ASP A 171 -2.66 14.42 7.89
CA ASP A 171 -2.62 15.37 9.02
C ASP A 171 -3.97 15.46 9.78
N LYS A 172 -5.08 15.37 9.03
CA LYS A 172 -6.44 15.38 9.56
C LYS A 172 -6.82 14.06 10.20
N CYS A 173 -6.52 12.93 9.56
CA CYS A 173 -6.74 11.61 10.14
C CYS A 173 -5.93 11.40 11.42
N GLU A 174 -4.70 11.92 11.49
CA GLU A 174 -3.90 11.96 12.72
C GLU A 174 -4.57 12.83 13.79
N HIS A 175 -5.02 14.05 13.46
CA HIS A 175 -5.78 14.88 14.40
C HIS A 175 -7.10 14.24 14.89
N GLU A 176 -7.85 13.58 14.00
CA GLU A 176 -9.12 12.93 14.34
C GLU A 176 -8.92 11.66 15.17
N THR A 177 -7.89 10.86 14.89
CA THR A 177 -7.54 9.68 15.72
C THR A 177 -7.01 10.09 17.09
N GLU A 178 -6.21 11.16 17.17
CA GLU A 178 -5.74 11.74 18.44
C GLU A 178 -6.88 12.38 19.25
N ALA A 179 -7.86 13.03 18.60
CA ALA A 179 -9.08 13.50 19.25
C ALA A 179 -9.97 12.34 19.74
N ALA A 180 -10.12 11.27 18.93
CA ALA A 180 -10.84 10.06 19.32
C ALA A 180 -10.16 9.31 20.47
N ARG A 181 -8.83 9.33 20.54
CA ARG A 181 -8.05 8.81 21.68
C ARG A 181 -8.38 9.57 22.97
N ARG A 182 -8.32 10.90 22.94
CA ARG A 182 -8.68 11.77 24.10
C ARG A 182 -10.13 11.54 24.56
N LEU A 183 -11.07 11.46 23.62
CA LEU A 183 -12.47 11.14 23.95
C LEU A 183 -12.62 9.76 24.61
N ARG A 184 -11.92 8.72 24.13
CA ARG A 184 -11.90 7.39 24.78
C ARG A 184 -11.33 7.44 26.20
N GLU A 185 -10.26 8.21 26.41
CA GLU A 185 -9.66 8.41 27.74
C GLU A 185 -10.62 9.14 28.70
N ASP A 186 -11.33 10.16 28.24
CA ASP A 186 -12.35 10.86 29.04
C ASP A 186 -13.61 10.02 29.29
N PHE A 187 -14.03 9.17 28.34
CA PHE A 187 -15.06 8.16 28.59
C PHE A 187 -14.62 7.12 29.63
N ALA A 188 -13.37 6.65 29.58
CA ALA A 188 -12.83 5.70 30.56
C ALA A 188 -12.75 6.33 31.96
N ARG A 189 -12.31 7.60 32.07
CA ARG A 189 -12.33 8.37 33.33
C ARG A 189 -13.75 8.51 33.90
N ARG A 190 -14.72 8.88 33.06
CA ARG A 190 -16.13 9.00 33.47
C ARG A 190 -16.73 7.66 33.88
N ALA A 191 -16.38 6.56 33.21
CA ALA A 191 -16.80 5.23 33.59
C ALA A 191 -16.25 4.84 34.97
N ALA A 192 -14.96 5.09 35.24
CA ALA A 192 -14.36 4.85 36.55
C ALA A 192 -15.06 5.67 37.66
N GLN A 193 -15.30 6.96 37.44
CA GLN A 193 -16.04 7.83 38.37
C GLN A 193 -17.49 7.34 38.62
N LEU A 194 -18.11 6.69 37.64
CA LEU A 194 -19.47 6.16 37.76
C LEU A 194 -19.49 4.84 38.53
N GLU A 195 -18.48 3.98 38.37
CA GLU A 195 -18.30 2.81 39.25
C GLU A 195 -17.92 3.22 40.68
N GLU A 196 -17.07 4.23 40.88
CA GLU A 196 -16.81 4.81 42.21
C GLU A 196 -18.11 5.31 42.87
N ALA A 197 -18.92 6.09 42.14
CA ALA A 197 -20.22 6.56 42.62
C ALA A 197 -21.20 5.41 42.96
N LYS A 198 -21.21 4.33 42.17
CA LYS A 198 -21.97 3.11 42.49
C LYS A 198 -21.46 2.45 43.77
N THR A 199 -20.15 2.29 43.95
CA THR A 199 -19.61 1.68 45.18
C THR A 199 -19.96 2.48 46.42
N LEU A 200 -19.92 3.82 46.35
CA LEU A 200 -20.37 4.71 47.43
C LEU A 200 -21.88 4.62 47.67
N GLN A 201 -22.69 4.47 46.60
CA GLN A 201 -24.13 4.23 46.72
C GLN A 201 -24.43 2.88 47.40
N ASP A 202 -23.74 1.82 47.02
CA ASP A 202 -23.84 0.48 47.62
C ASP A 202 -23.43 0.48 49.10
N GLU A 203 -22.36 1.19 49.46
CA GLU A 203 -21.94 1.36 50.85
C GLU A 203 -22.96 2.18 51.66
N LEU A 204 -23.53 3.24 51.07
CA LEU A 204 -24.63 3.99 51.67
C LEU A 204 -25.85 3.10 51.91
N LEU A 205 -26.27 2.31 50.92
CA LEU A 205 -27.39 1.38 51.05
C LEU A 205 -27.13 0.34 52.16
N ARG A 206 -25.96 -0.32 52.18
CA ARG A 206 -25.58 -1.25 53.25
C ARG A 206 -25.54 -0.56 54.63
N SER A 207 -25.17 0.72 54.69
CA SER A 207 -25.20 1.49 55.94
C SER A 207 -26.64 1.77 56.39
N ILE A 208 -27.53 2.14 55.46
CA ILE A 208 -28.95 2.36 55.70
C ILE A 208 -29.62 1.06 56.16
N ASP A 209 -29.34 -0.07 55.51
CA ASP A 209 -29.80 -1.39 55.94
C ASP A 209 -29.29 -1.74 57.34
N SER A 210 -28.03 -1.42 57.66
CA SER A 210 -27.49 -1.60 59.02
C SER A 210 -28.23 -0.75 60.06
N TYR A 211 -28.55 0.50 59.74
CA TYR A 211 -29.33 1.39 60.61
C TYR A 211 -30.81 0.98 60.71
N ALA A 212 -31.42 0.49 59.63
CA ALA A 212 -32.78 -0.05 59.62
C ALA A 212 -32.88 -1.31 60.50
N ASN A 213 -31.95 -2.25 60.38
CA ASN A 213 -31.89 -3.44 61.24
C ASN A 213 -31.69 -3.07 62.73
N LYS A 214 -30.86 -2.06 63.04
CA LYS A 214 -30.71 -1.51 64.40
C LYS A 214 -31.97 -0.79 64.91
N ALA A 215 -32.69 -0.10 64.03
CA ALA A 215 -33.96 0.52 64.37
C ALA A 215 -35.06 -0.53 64.62
N GLU A 216 -35.10 -1.62 63.84
CA GLU A 216 -35.98 -2.76 64.11
C GLU A 216 -35.62 -3.48 65.42
N SER A 217 -34.33 -3.70 65.74
CA SER A 217 -33.95 -4.33 67.01
C SER A 217 -34.34 -3.44 68.20
N ALA A 218 -34.05 -2.14 68.13
CA ALA A 218 -34.46 -1.17 69.14
C ALA A 218 -36.00 -1.03 69.25
N ALA A 219 -36.74 -1.17 68.15
CA ALA A 219 -38.20 -1.20 68.17
C ALA A 219 -38.74 -2.47 68.87
N ARG A 220 -38.19 -3.65 68.53
CA ARG A 220 -38.52 -4.93 69.18
C ARG A 220 -38.18 -4.91 70.68
N GLU A 221 -37.04 -4.35 71.06
CA GLU A 221 -36.66 -4.12 72.46
C GLU A 221 -37.63 -3.14 73.15
N SER A 222 -38.04 -2.06 72.48
CA SER A 222 -39.03 -1.11 73.01
C SER A 222 -40.41 -1.76 73.21
N GLU A 223 -40.84 -2.65 72.30
CA GLU A 223 -42.08 -3.42 72.42
C GLU A 223 -41.99 -4.46 73.55
N GLN A 224 -40.86 -5.16 73.69
CA GLN A 224 -40.62 -6.06 74.83
C GLN A 224 -40.63 -5.31 76.16
N LEU A 225 -39.98 -4.15 76.26
CA LEU A 225 -39.98 -3.29 77.45
C LEU A 225 -41.38 -2.73 77.74
N ARG A 226 -42.17 -2.36 76.71
CA ARG A 226 -43.59 -1.97 76.87
C ARG A 226 -44.43 -3.13 77.41
N HIS A 227 -44.26 -4.35 76.90
CA HIS A 227 -44.97 -5.52 77.41
C HIS A 227 -44.55 -5.86 78.85
N GLN A 228 -43.26 -5.79 79.19
CA GLN A 228 -42.78 -5.96 80.56
C GLN A 228 -43.36 -4.89 81.50
N LEU A 229 -43.40 -3.62 81.07
CA LEU A 229 -44.00 -2.54 81.85
C LEU A 229 -45.52 -2.72 81.99
N GLN A 230 -46.20 -3.25 80.97
CA GLN A 230 -47.63 -3.56 81.01
C GLN A 230 -47.94 -4.75 81.93
N THR A 231 -47.13 -5.81 81.94
CA THR A 231 -47.30 -6.93 82.89
C THR A 231 -47.04 -6.47 84.33
N VAL A 232 -45.98 -5.67 84.58
CA VAL A 232 -45.72 -5.05 85.88
C VAL A 232 -46.89 -4.15 86.31
N GLN A 233 -47.41 -3.27 85.44
CA GLN A 233 -48.58 -2.45 85.75
C GLN A 233 -49.82 -3.28 86.08
N SER A 234 -50.07 -4.38 85.36
CA SER A 234 -51.19 -5.28 85.66
C SER A 234 -51.03 -6.00 86.99
N ALA A 235 -49.81 -6.44 87.33
CA ALA A 235 -49.48 -7.03 88.62
C ALA A 235 -49.65 -6.02 89.76
N SER A 236 -49.13 -4.79 89.61
CA SER A 236 -49.31 -3.70 90.58
C SER A 236 -50.78 -3.34 90.78
N ARG A 237 -51.61 -3.33 89.73
CA ARG A 237 -53.08 -3.15 89.86
C ARG A 237 -53.72 -4.29 90.64
N SER A 238 -53.41 -5.55 90.32
CA SER A 238 -53.96 -6.68 91.08
C SER A 238 -53.54 -6.68 92.56
N SER A 239 -52.32 -6.22 92.86
CA SER A 239 -51.83 -6.04 94.23
C SER A 239 -52.57 -4.91 94.96
N LEU A 240 -52.80 -3.77 94.28
CA LEU A 240 -53.64 -2.68 94.81
C LEU A 240 -55.07 -3.15 95.10
N GLU A 241 -55.72 -3.87 94.18
CA GLU A 241 -57.07 -4.42 94.45
C GLU A 241 -57.09 -5.39 95.65
N VAL A 242 -56.03 -6.17 95.88
CA VAL A 242 -55.91 -7.05 97.05
C VAL A 242 -55.73 -6.23 98.33
N LEU A 243 -54.93 -5.15 98.30
CA LEU A 243 -54.75 -4.24 99.42
C LEU A 243 -56.04 -3.46 99.75
N GLU A 244 -56.76 -2.97 98.74
CA GLU A 244 -58.05 -2.28 98.91
C GLU A 244 -59.12 -3.21 99.49
N ARG A 245 -59.15 -4.49 99.06
CA ARG A 245 -60.02 -5.53 99.65
C ARG A 245 -59.67 -5.77 101.12
N ALA A 246 -58.38 -5.93 101.44
CA ALA A 246 -57.91 -6.11 102.82
C ALA A 246 -58.20 -4.88 103.70
N GLU A 247 -58.04 -3.66 103.19
CA GLU A 247 -58.38 -2.44 103.91
C GLU A 247 -59.90 -2.34 104.17
N ALA A 248 -60.73 -2.72 103.20
CA ALA A 248 -62.18 -2.78 103.37
C ALA A 248 -62.63 -3.86 104.38
N GLU A 249 -61.94 -5.00 104.44
CA GLU A 249 -62.19 -6.04 105.45
C GLU A 249 -61.76 -5.61 106.85
N LEU A 250 -60.59 -4.95 106.98
CA LEU A 250 -60.12 -4.36 108.23
C LEU A 250 -61.04 -3.23 108.74
N LYS A 251 -61.58 -2.39 107.84
CA LYS A 251 -62.60 -1.38 108.21
C LYS A 251 -63.87 -2.03 108.75
N ARG A 252 -64.41 -3.04 108.08
CA ARG A 252 -65.57 -3.82 108.57
C ARG A 252 -65.29 -4.50 109.92
N HIS A 253 -64.07 -5.00 110.14
CA HIS A 253 -63.68 -5.56 111.44
C HIS A 253 -63.59 -4.49 112.52
N ALA A 254 -63.08 -3.28 112.22
CA ALA A 254 -63.08 -2.16 113.16
C ALA A 254 -64.50 -1.69 113.49
N GLU A 255 -65.38 -1.54 112.50
CA GLU A 255 -66.81 -1.23 112.66
C GLU A 255 -67.54 -2.29 113.51
N HIS A 256 -67.24 -3.58 113.30
CA HIS A 256 -67.81 -4.67 114.08
C HIS A 256 -67.30 -4.70 115.53
N LEU A 257 -66.01 -4.45 115.74
CA LEU A 257 -65.44 -4.32 117.10
C LEU A 257 -65.99 -3.09 117.82
N GLN A 258 -66.20 -1.97 117.13
CA GLN A 258 -66.76 -0.76 117.73
C GLN A 258 -68.23 -0.95 118.12
N THR A 259 -69.07 -1.51 117.24
CA THR A 259 -70.48 -1.82 117.57
C THR A 259 -70.60 -2.87 118.69
N SER A 260 -69.66 -3.82 118.77
CA SER A 260 -69.54 -4.75 119.90
C SER A 260 -69.15 -4.05 121.21
N LEU A 261 -68.24 -3.07 121.15
CA LEU A 261 -67.84 -2.25 122.30
C LEU A 261 -69.02 -1.39 122.81
N GLU A 262 -69.77 -0.77 121.91
CA GLU A 262 -70.96 0.03 122.22
C GLU A 262 -72.06 -0.82 122.88
N ALA A 263 -72.28 -2.05 122.39
CA ALA A 263 -73.20 -3.00 123.03
C ALA A 263 -72.73 -3.45 124.42
N ALA A 264 -71.44 -3.72 124.61
CA ALA A 264 -70.87 -4.03 125.92
C ALA A 264 -70.96 -2.83 126.90
N GLN A 265 -70.92 -1.60 126.39
CA GLN A 265 -71.12 -0.39 127.19
C GLN A 265 -72.59 -0.22 127.61
N SER A 266 -73.58 -0.51 126.75
CA SER A 266 -75.01 -0.45 127.16
C SER A 266 -75.31 -1.42 128.30
N GLN A 267 -74.82 -2.65 128.20
CA GLN A 267 -74.94 -3.68 129.23
C GLN A 267 -74.27 -3.26 130.55
N LEU A 268 -73.17 -2.50 130.49
CA LEU A 268 -72.50 -1.92 131.65
C LEU A 268 -73.27 -0.73 132.27
N SER A 269 -74.07 0.02 131.53
CA SER A 269 -75.02 0.99 132.11
C SER A 269 -76.23 0.29 132.75
N GLU A 270 -76.86 -0.65 132.04
CA GLU A 270 -78.04 -1.39 132.51
C GLU A 270 -77.76 -2.13 133.84
N THR A 271 -76.58 -2.77 133.95
CA THR A 271 -76.16 -3.45 135.19
C THR A 271 -75.80 -2.50 136.33
N ARG A 272 -75.41 -1.24 136.05
CA ARG A 272 -75.20 -0.21 137.08
C ARG A 272 -76.53 0.32 137.63
N GLU A 273 -77.49 0.61 136.77
CA GLU A 273 -78.84 1.05 137.19
C GLU A 273 -79.57 -0.04 137.99
N ALA A 274 -79.41 -1.32 137.60
CA ALA A 274 -79.87 -2.47 138.38
C ALA A 274 -79.21 -2.56 139.76
N LEU A 275 -77.93 -2.18 139.89
CA LEU A 275 -77.22 -2.17 141.17
C LEU A 275 -77.66 -1.01 142.08
N GLU A 276 -77.92 0.17 141.53
CA GLU A 276 -78.39 1.34 142.32
C GLU A 276 -79.83 1.16 142.80
N THR A 277 -80.73 0.64 141.95
CA THR A 277 -82.10 0.31 142.36
C THR A 277 -82.14 -0.83 143.41
N ALA A 278 -81.18 -1.76 143.38
CA ALA A 278 -80.99 -2.74 144.44
C ALA A 278 -80.50 -2.10 145.76
N ARG A 279 -79.53 -1.18 145.71
CA ARG A 279 -79.04 -0.45 146.89
C ARG A 279 -80.13 0.39 147.56
N GLN A 280 -80.96 1.08 146.78
CA GLN A 280 -82.10 1.85 147.29
C GLN A 280 -83.12 0.95 148.01
N ARG A 281 -83.37 -0.26 147.50
CA ARG A 281 -84.21 -1.27 148.17
C ARG A 281 -83.63 -1.77 149.49
N VAL A 282 -82.31 -1.95 149.60
CA VAL A 282 -81.67 -2.34 150.87
C VAL A 282 -81.86 -1.26 151.94
N ALA A 283 -81.58 0.02 151.62
CA ALA A 283 -81.76 1.13 152.57
C ALA A 283 -83.23 1.31 153.02
N ALA A 284 -84.20 1.04 152.14
CA ALA A 284 -85.61 1.04 152.48
C ALA A 284 -85.99 -0.11 153.46
N LEU A 285 -85.37 -1.28 153.33
CA LEU A 285 -85.59 -2.41 154.25
C LEU A 285 -84.88 -2.22 155.60
N GLU A 286 -83.69 -1.62 155.62
CA GLU A 286 -82.96 -1.34 156.87
C GLU A 286 -83.68 -0.31 157.75
N THR A 287 -84.30 0.70 157.13
CA THR A 287 -85.12 1.70 157.84
C THR A 287 -86.44 1.12 158.36
N GLN A 288 -87.08 0.21 157.63
CA GLN A 288 -88.23 -0.55 158.12
C GLN A 288 -87.86 -1.46 159.31
N LEU A 289 -86.74 -2.19 159.23
CA LEU A 289 -86.27 -3.08 160.30
C LEU A 289 -85.94 -2.32 161.60
N HIS A 290 -85.51 -1.05 161.51
CA HIS A 290 -85.31 -0.20 162.69
C HIS A 290 -86.64 0.23 163.34
N ALA A 291 -87.67 0.52 162.55
CA ALA A 291 -88.99 0.86 163.07
C ALA A 291 -89.67 -0.33 163.77
N GLU A 292 -89.62 -1.53 163.18
CA GLU A 292 -90.17 -2.74 163.80
C GLU A 292 -89.45 -3.09 165.12
N ARG A 293 -88.13 -2.91 165.18
CA ARG A 293 -87.34 -3.17 166.40
C ARG A 293 -87.68 -2.21 167.55
N SER A 294 -88.00 -0.95 167.28
CA SER A 294 -88.40 -0.01 168.33
C SER A 294 -89.82 -0.29 168.86
N GLN A 295 -90.75 -0.66 167.98
CA GLN A 295 -92.11 -1.09 168.38
C GLN A 295 -92.10 -2.42 169.16
N ALA A 296 -91.23 -3.37 168.78
CA ALA A 296 -91.06 -4.61 169.52
C ALA A 296 -90.49 -4.37 170.93
N ALA A 297 -89.60 -3.39 171.11
CA ALA A 297 -89.01 -3.08 172.41
C ALA A 297 -90.05 -2.53 173.41
N SER A 298 -90.89 -1.56 173.01
CA SER A 298 -91.92 -1.00 173.90
C SER A 298 -92.99 -2.03 174.26
N ALA A 299 -93.40 -2.88 173.31
CA ALA A 299 -94.37 -3.95 173.56
C ALA A 299 -93.88 -4.98 174.59
N ILE A 300 -92.55 -5.17 174.72
CA ILE A 300 -91.95 -6.09 175.70
C ILE A 300 -91.98 -5.49 177.12
N GLU A 301 -91.80 -4.18 177.29
CA GLU A 301 -91.96 -3.52 178.60
C GLU A 301 -93.42 -3.54 179.07
N GLU A 302 -94.39 -3.29 178.18
CA GLU A 302 -95.81 -3.38 178.50
C GLU A 302 -96.23 -4.81 178.87
N LEU A 303 -95.79 -5.83 178.12
CA LEU A 303 -96.05 -7.24 178.43
C LEU A 303 -95.39 -7.72 179.73
N ALA A 304 -94.24 -7.14 180.12
CA ALA A 304 -93.60 -7.45 181.41
C ALA A 304 -94.46 -6.96 182.59
N ALA A 305 -95.02 -5.75 182.51
CA ALA A 305 -95.92 -5.21 183.54
C ALA A 305 -97.26 -5.98 183.61
N GLU A 306 -97.79 -6.44 182.48
CA GLU A 306 -98.96 -7.34 182.48
C GLU A 306 -98.68 -8.72 183.09
N LEU A 307 -97.43 -9.20 183.08
CA LEU A 307 -97.08 -10.53 183.61
C LEU A 307 -97.10 -10.60 185.15
N GLU A 308 -96.61 -9.59 185.86
CA GLU A 308 -96.70 -9.54 187.33
C GLU A 308 -98.16 -9.50 187.82
N THR A 309 -99.01 -8.75 187.11
CA THR A 309 -100.44 -8.65 187.46
C THR A 309 -101.22 -9.92 187.12
N ARG A 310 -100.84 -10.65 186.06
CA ARG A 310 -101.38 -11.98 185.74
C ARG A 310 -100.93 -13.07 186.71
N GLN A 311 -99.72 -13.03 187.27
CA GLN A 311 -99.27 -14.06 188.23
C GLN A 311 -100.14 -14.12 189.49
N ARG A 312 -100.56 -12.98 190.07
CA ARG A 312 -101.46 -12.94 191.24
C ARG A 312 -102.91 -13.36 190.96
N THR A 313 -103.29 -13.53 189.69
CA THR A 313 -104.59 -14.12 189.31
C THR A 313 -104.47 -15.58 188.87
N ALA A 314 -103.26 -16.05 188.54
CA ALA A 314 -103.00 -17.45 188.19
C ALA A 314 -103.23 -18.41 189.36
N GLU A 315 -102.86 -18.06 190.59
CA GLU A 315 -103.03 -18.90 191.79
C GLU A 315 -104.50 -19.25 192.07
N LYS A 316 -105.44 -18.35 191.76
CA LYS A 316 -106.88 -18.65 191.85
C LYS A 316 -107.40 -19.57 190.73
N SER A 317 -106.63 -19.78 189.66
CA SER A 317 -107.02 -20.58 188.49
C SER A 317 -106.58 -22.05 188.53
N GLU A 318 -105.65 -22.41 189.42
CA GLU A 318 -105.20 -23.81 189.59
C GLU A 318 -106.27 -24.71 190.22
N GLN A 319 -107.24 -24.13 190.94
CA GLN A 319 -108.33 -24.86 191.58
C GLN A 319 -109.30 -25.48 190.55
N GLN A 320 -109.59 -24.78 189.44
CA GLN A 320 -110.62 -25.18 188.47
C GLN A 320 -110.08 -25.80 187.16
N ARG A 321 -108.82 -25.55 186.77
CA ARG A 321 -108.23 -26.17 185.55
C ARG A 321 -107.94 -27.68 185.67
N ARG A 322 -108.42 -28.34 186.73
CA ARG A 322 -108.54 -29.80 186.80
C ARG A 322 -109.83 -30.32 186.15
N GLU A 323 -110.88 -29.50 186.00
CA GLU A 323 -112.22 -29.93 185.57
C GLU A 323 -112.52 -29.70 184.08
N MET A 324 -111.75 -28.84 183.39
CA MET A 324 -112.02 -28.43 181.99
C MET A 324 -110.94 -28.89 181.00
N ARG A 325 -110.40 -30.11 181.18
CA ARG A 325 -109.39 -30.69 180.27
C ARG A 325 -109.94 -31.78 179.34
N GLU A 326 -111.25 -32.00 179.36
CA GLU A 326 -111.92 -33.16 178.76
C GLU A 326 -112.83 -32.82 177.55
N SER A 327 -112.98 -31.55 177.15
CA SER A 327 -114.18 -31.12 176.39
C SER A 327 -114.01 -30.20 175.16
N TRP A 328 -112.81 -30.02 174.57
CA TRP A 328 -112.69 -29.29 173.28
C TRP A 328 -111.50 -29.68 172.39
N ARG A 329 -111.75 -30.50 171.34
CA ARG A 329 -110.71 -30.98 170.38
C ARG A 329 -111.18 -31.18 168.91
N GLU A 330 -112.21 -30.48 168.39
CA GLU A 330 -113.01 -31.00 167.22
C GLU A 330 -113.46 -30.08 165.96
N LEU A 331 -112.73 -29.11 165.27
CA LEU A 331 -113.18 -28.26 164.03
C LEU A 331 -112.12 -27.65 162.90
N ASN A 332 -112.38 -27.34 161.51
CA ASN A 332 -111.47 -27.20 160.16
C ASN A 332 -111.87 -26.43 158.62
N ALA A 333 -111.17 -26.32 157.30
CA ALA A 333 -111.45 -26.16 155.60
C ALA A 333 -111.14 -25.02 154.25
N ALA A 334 -110.95 -25.19 152.76
CA ALA A 334 -110.86 -24.20 151.36
C ALA A 334 -110.54 -24.49 149.61
N LEU A 335 -110.68 -23.68 148.35
CA LEU A 335 -110.20 -23.77 146.69
C LEU A 335 -110.46 -22.76 145.23
N ALA A 336 -109.97 -22.83 143.80
CA ALA A 336 -110.11 -21.97 142.33
C ALA A 336 -109.59 -22.39 140.67
N ALA A 337 -109.47 -21.90 139.24
CA ALA A 337 -109.69 -20.90 137.87
C ALA A 337 -109.19 -21.25 136.19
N ALA A 338 -109.08 -20.75 134.76
CA ALA A 338 -109.35 -19.77 133.41
C ALA A 338 -108.77 -20.05 131.72
N VAL A 339 -108.68 -19.55 130.28
CA VAL A 339 -109.00 -18.59 128.89
C VAL A 339 -108.38 -18.89 127.24
N GLY A 340 -108.36 -18.45 125.79
CA GLY A 340 -108.80 -17.57 124.40
C GLY A 340 -108.09 -17.47 122.74
N LEU A 341 -108.55 -16.98 121.39
CA LEU A 341 -107.88 -16.77 119.81
C LEU A 341 -108.47 -16.17 118.23
N MET A 342 -107.84 -15.93 116.88
CA MET A 342 -108.31 -15.33 115.33
C MET A 342 -107.55 -15.21 113.70
N ARG A 343 -108.02 -14.80 112.32
CA ARG A 343 -107.37 -14.48 110.74
C ARG A 343 -108.04 -14.14 109.10
N GLN A 344 -107.46 -13.70 107.79
CA GLN A 344 -107.98 -13.15 106.23
C GLN A 344 -107.37 -13.19 104.53
N GLY A 345 -107.81 -12.56 103.24
CA GLY A 345 -107.40 -12.62 101.56
C GLY A 345 -107.68 -11.62 100.07
N SER A 346 -107.46 -11.82 98.58
CA SER A 346 -107.49 -10.87 97.15
C SER A 346 -107.63 -11.19 95.37
N ARG A 347 -107.50 -10.34 94.12
CA ARG A 347 -107.82 -10.46 92.41
C ARG A 347 -107.28 -9.61 90.91
N ARG A 348 -107.66 -9.70 89.45
CA ARG A 348 -107.16 -9.04 87.91
C ARG A 348 -107.93 -8.84 86.28
N CYS A 349 -107.43 -8.41 84.92
CA CYS A 349 -108.03 -8.02 83.35
C CYS A 349 -107.24 -7.97 81.75
N SER A 350 -107.36 -7.60 80.27
CA SER A 350 -108.04 -6.96 78.83
C SER A 350 -107.52 -7.24 77.13
N SER A 351 -107.63 -6.82 75.67
CA SER A 351 -108.12 -5.92 74.27
C SER A 351 -107.96 -6.37 72.54
N LEU A 352 -108.03 -5.94 71.08
CA LEU A 352 -108.21 -4.93 69.69
C LEU A 352 -108.41 -5.43 67.97
N CYS A 353 -108.45 -5.02 66.52
CA CYS A 353 -108.44 -3.99 65.13
C CYS A 353 -108.76 -4.46 63.42
N GLY A 354 -108.85 -4.06 61.95
CA GLY A 354 -108.80 -3.06 60.54
C GLY A 354 -109.07 -3.52 58.83
N GLY A 355 -109.15 -3.11 57.36
CA GLY A 355 -109.13 -2.11 55.97
C GLY A 355 -109.36 -2.59 54.25
N ALA A 356 -109.40 -2.16 52.78
CA ALA A 356 -109.42 -1.11 51.43
C ALA A 356 -109.69 -1.44 49.66
N ASP A 357 -109.76 -0.61 48.40
CA ASP A 357 -110.10 -0.85 46.71
C ASP A 357 -109.95 0.16 45.21
N GLU A 358 -110.15 -0.07 43.72
CA GLU A 358 -110.02 0.80 42.22
C GLU A 358 -110.40 0.47 40.48
N SER A 359 -110.50 1.30 39.20
CA SER A 359 -110.53 1.06 37.48
C SER A 359 -110.99 2.04 36.02
N ASP A 360 -110.81 1.89 34.52
CA ASP A 360 -111.23 2.73 33.05
C ASP A 360 -111.07 2.40 31.27
N SER A 361 -111.55 3.09 30.00
CA SER A 361 -111.22 3.10 28.29
C SER A 361 -112.08 3.59 26.78
N SER A 362 -111.68 3.82 25.34
CA SER A 362 -112.43 4.20 23.83
C SER A 362 -111.89 4.38 22.12
N ASP A 363 -112.59 4.77 20.83
CA ASP A 363 -112.38 4.65 19.12
C ASP A 363 -112.90 5.61 17.67
N GLU A 364 -112.71 5.45 16.17
CA GLU A 364 -113.15 6.23 14.69
C GLU A 364 -112.91 5.75 12.98
N ALA A 365 -113.08 6.13 11.51
CA ALA A 365 -113.63 7.06 10.19
C ALA A 365 -113.45 6.81 8.40
N GLU A 366 -114.04 7.45 7.17
CA GLU A 366 -113.82 7.41 5.45
C GLU A 366 -114.64 8.30 4.13
N THR A 367 -114.81 8.48 2.65
CA THR A 367 -114.55 8.15 0.98
C THR A 367 -115.11 9.05 -0.47
N LEU A 368 -114.84 8.97 -1.95
CA LEU A 368 -115.32 9.76 -3.39
C LEU A 368 -115.17 9.41 -5.14
N GLU A 369 -115.80 10.01 -6.37
CA GLU A 369 -115.56 10.05 -8.08
C GLU A 369 -116.61 10.66 -9.36
N GLN A 370 -116.78 10.85 -10.85
CA GLN A 370 -116.29 10.96 -12.46
C GLN A 370 -117.33 11.40 -13.83
N LEU A 371 -117.44 11.61 -15.32
CA LEU A 371 -116.92 11.90 -16.90
C LEU A 371 -117.97 12.29 -18.28
N THR A 372 -118.10 12.51 -19.77
CA THR A 372 -117.61 12.53 -21.40
C THR A 372 -118.40 13.28 -22.80
N ALA A 373 -118.13 13.26 -24.28
CA ALA A 373 -118.81 13.95 -25.66
C ALA A 373 -118.57 13.71 -27.41
N VAL A 374 -119.22 14.29 -28.61
CA VAL A 374 -119.09 14.11 -30.30
C VAL A 374 -119.75 15.00 -31.67
N THR A 375 -119.60 14.90 -33.15
CA THR A 375 -120.21 15.71 -34.52
C THR A 375 -120.14 15.35 -36.25
N GLN A 376 -120.71 16.03 -37.46
CA GLN A 376 -120.70 15.77 -39.13
C GLN A 376 -121.23 16.75 -40.49
N HIS A 377 -121.11 16.59 -41.97
CA HIS A 377 -121.58 17.44 -43.35
C HIS A 377 -121.66 17.01 -45.06
N GLU A 378 -122.11 17.78 -46.27
CA GLU A 378 -122.30 17.45 -47.92
C GLU A 378 -122.43 18.44 -49.39
N MET A 379 -122.89 18.07 -50.75
CA MET A 379 -123.08 18.44 -52.35
C MET A 379 -122.30 19.39 -53.41
N LEU A 380 -122.08 20.72 -53.25
CA LEU A 380 -121.58 21.68 -54.31
C LEU A 380 -120.15 21.41 -54.88
N ARG A 381 -119.60 20.23 -54.55
CA ARG A 381 -118.27 19.70 -54.85
C ARG A 381 -117.96 19.64 -56.36
N SER A 382 -118.93 19.29 -57.20
CA SER A 382 -118.66 18.67 -58.52
C SER A 382 -118.01 19.58 -59.58
N SER A 383 -118.32 20.88 -59.62
CA SER A 383 -117.68 21.80 -60.58
C SER A 383 -116.32 22.28 -60.04
N TRP A 384 -116.30 22.71 -58.78
CA TRP A 384 -115.10 23.06 -58.02
C TRP A 384 -114.08 21.91 -57.95
N GLN A 385 -114.50 20.66 -58.15
CA GLN A 385 -113.60 19.51 -58.25
C GLN A 385 -112.75 19.50 -59.53
N ARG A 386 -113.18 20.09 -60.65
CA ARG A 386 -112.48 19.98 -61.96
C ARG A 386 -111.30 20.94 -62.10
N GLU A 387 -111.54 22.26 -62.01
CA GLU A 387 -110.44 23.26 -62.08
C GLU A 387 -109.42 23.03 -60.95
N ARG A 388 -109.91 22.60 -59.78
CA ARG A 388 -109.08 22.13 -58.67
C ARG A 388 -108.32 20.84 -58.97
N SER A 389 -108.80 19.98 -59.88
CA SER A 389 -108.07 18.79 -60.35
C SER A 389 -106.96 19.17 -61.32
N ASP A 390 -107.23 20.10 -62.24
CA ASP A 390 -106.25 20.53 -63.24
C ASP A 390 -105.13 21.36 -62.59
N LEU A 391 -105.50 22.29 -61.71
CA LEU A 391 -104.55 23.05 -60.90
C LEU A 391 -103.83 22.17 -59.85
N ARG A 392 -104.46 21.08 -59.39
CA ARG A 392 -103.75 20.01 -58.67
C ARG A 392 -102.73 19.32 -59.56
N SER A 393 -103.07 18.88 -60.78
CA SER A 393 -102.11 18.21 -61.68
C SER A 393 -100.86 19.07 -61.89
N ALA A 394 -101.05 20.34 -62.24
CA ALA A 394 -99.93 21.28 -62.40
C ALA A 394 -99.13 21.48 -61.09
N CYS A 395 -99.79 21.55 -59.93
CA CYS A 395 -99.10 21.57 -58.64
C CYS A 395 -98.39 20.24 -58.34
N ASP A 396 -98.98 19.09 -58.61
CA ASP A 396 -98.47 17.76 -58.31
C ASP A 396 -97.26 17.42 -59.21
N GLU A 397 -97.29 17.87 -60.47
CA GLU A 397 -96.16 17.87 -61.42
C GLU A 397 -95.02 18.79 -60.97
N LEU A 398 -95.33 20.00 -60.48
CA LEU A 398 -94.32 20.91 -59.93
C LEU A 398 -93.74 20.39 -58.61
N HIS A 399 -94.55 19.75 -57.76
CA HIS A 399 -94.05 19.04 -56.58
C HIS A 399 -93.30 17.76 -56.96
N ALA A 400 -93.62 17.08 -58.07
CA ALA A 400 -92.87 15.93 -58.56
C ALA A 400 -91.48 16.34 -59.07
N THR A 401 -91.39 17.36 -59.92
CA THR A 401 -90.12 17.92 -60.39
C THR A 401 -89.29 18.50 -59.24
N ALA A 402 -89.90 19.25 -58.32
CA ALA A 402 -89.21 19.71 -57.10
C ALA A 402 -88.69 18.56 -56.22
N ARG A 403 -89.43 17.45 -56.10
CA ARG A 403 -88.97 16.23 -55.40
C ARG A 403 -87.81 15.54 -56.13
N VAL A 404 -87.84 15.48 -57.46
CA VAL A 404 -86.74 14.93 -58.27
C VAL A 404 -85.48 15.78 -58.10
N CYS A 405 -85.57 17.10 -58.32
CA CYS A 405 -84.41 17.98 -58.14
C CYS A 405 -83.90 17.97 -56.69
N HIS A 406 -84.77 17.81 -55.69
CA HIS A 406 -84.34 17.67 -54.29
C HIS A 406 -83.64 16.32 -54.04
N ALA A 407 -84.12 15.22 -54.62
CA ALA A 407 -83.48 13.92 -54.54
C ALA A 407 -82.12 13.89 -55.27
N GLU A 408 -82.02 14.51 -56.45
CA GLU A 408 -80.76 14.68 -57.18
C GLU A 408 -79.75 15.54 -56.39
N MET A 409 -80.20 16.65 -55.79
CA MET A 409 -79.34 17.46 -54.90
C MET A 409 -78.92 16.69 -53.64
N GLN A 410 -79.80 15.87 -53.05
CA GLN A 410 -79.45 14.99 -51.93
C GLN A 410 -78.43 13.92 -52.35
N GLN A 411 -78.60 13.30 -53.51
CA GLN A 411 -77.67 12.31 -54.05
C GLN A 411 -76.29 12.93 -54.31
N VAL A 412 -76.23 14.05 -55.04
CA VAL A 412 -74.96 14.76 -55.31
C VAL A 412 -74.31 15.24 -54.00
N HIS A 413 -75.08 15.62 -52.99
CA HIS A 413 -74.54 15.94 -51.67
C HIS A 413 -73.96 14.70 -50.96
N GLN A 414 -74.62 13.54 -51.02
CA GLN A 414 -74.12 12.28 -50.47
C GLN A 414 -72.85 11.81 -51.20
N GLU A 415 -72.82 11.88 -52.53
CA GLU A 415 -71.64 11.58 -53.34
C GLU A 415 -70.46 12.50 -53.01
N HIS A 416 -70.72 13.80 -52.82
CA HIS A 416 -69.72 14.80 -52.44
C HIS A 416 -69.19 14.58 -51.00
N VAL A 417 -70.05 14.16 -50.06
CA VAL A 417 -69.62 13.77 -48.70
C VAL A 417 -68.77 12.51 -48.76
N ALA A 418 -69.19 11.45 -49.45
CA ALA A 418 -68.43 10.22 -49.60
C ALA A 418 -67.06 10.44 -50.27
N ALA A 419 -66.99 11.29 -51.29
CA ALA A 419 -65.73 11.69 -51.92
C ALA A 419 -64.81 12.46 -50.96
N HIS A 420 -65.36 13.33 -50.09
CA HIS A 420 -64.58 13.98 -49.04
C HIS A 420 -64.10 13.02 -47.95
N GLU A 421 -64.90 12.02 -47.57
CA GLU A 421 -64.50 10.99 -46.61
C GLU A 421 -63.35 10.13 -47.15
N GLN A 422 -63.43 9.70 -48.42
CA GLN A 422 -62.35 9.01 -49.12
C GLN A 422 -61.09 9.87 -49.24
N LEU A 423 -61.21 11.14 -49.62
CA LEU A 423 -60.06 12.06 -49.67
C LEU A 423 -59.44 12.29 -48.29
N ALA A 424 -60.25 12.32 -47.22
CA ALA A 424 -59.75 12.41 -45.86
C ALA A 424 -59.06 11.12 -45.39
N GLU A 425 -59.56 9.96 -45.80
CA GLU A 425 -58.92 8.65 -45.55
C GLU A 425 -57.56 8.52 -46.24
N VAL A 426 -57.51 8.73 -47.56
CA VAL A 426 -56.25 8.75 -48.34
C VAL A 426 -55.27 9.80 -47.80
N SER A 427 -55.76 10.94 -47.30
CA SER A 427 -54.91 11.95 -46.64
C SER A 427 -54.34 11.46 -45.30
N ARG A 428 -55.09 10.67 -44.51
CA ARG A 428 -54.58 10.03 -43.30
C ARG A 428 -53.53 8.97 -43.65
N GLU A 429 -53.80 8.10 -44.62
CA GLU A 429 -52.86 7.07 -45.10
C GLU A 429 -51.54 7.71 -45.57
N LEU A 430 -51.61 8.73 -46.44
CA LEU A 430 -50.44 9.49 -46.88
C LEU A 430 -49.69 10.16 -45.71
N SER A 431 -50.39 10.59 -44.65
CA SER A 431 -49.75 11.13 -43.46
C SER A 431 -49.01 10.06 -42.64
N VAL A 432 -49.56 8.85 -42.55
CA VAL A 432 -48.93 7.69 -41.89
C VAL A 432 -47.71 7.24 -42.69
N SER A 433 -47.83 7.02 -44.00
CA SER A 433 -46.69 6.64 -44.85
C SER A 433 -45.57 7.69 -44.87
N ARG A 434 -45.90 8.98 -44.72
CA ARG A 434 -44.89 10.04 -44.53
C ARG A 434 -44.19 9.96 -43.17
N GLN A 435 -44.91 9.63 -42.10
CA GLN A 435 -44.29 9.40 -40.79
C GLN A 435 -43.42 8.13 -40.78
N GLU A 436 -43.85 7.07 -41.47
CA GLU A 436 -43.08 5.82 -41.59
C GLU A 436 -41.81 6.02 -42.43
N THR A 437 -41.89 6.69 -43.58
CA THR A 437 -40.71 7.02 -44.37
C THR A 437 -39.74 7.94 -43.63
N ALA A 438 -40.23 8.92 -42.86
CA ALA A 438 -39.38 9.74 -41.99
C ALA A 438 -38.70 8.93 -40.87
N ARG A 439 -39.41 7.98 -40.24
CA ARG A 439 -38.83 7.04 -39.25
C ARG A 439 -37.75 6.15 -39.87
N LEU A 440 -37.99 5.62 -41.08
CA LEU A 440 -37.01 4.80 -41.80
C LEU A 440 -35.80 5.61 -42.26
N GLN A 441 -35.97 6.88 -42.63
CA GLN A 441 -34.86 7.80 -42.90
C GLN A 441 -34.01 8.04 -41.66
N HIS A 442 -34.64 8.34 -40.51
CA HIS A 442 -33.92 8.51 -39.24
C HIS A 442 -33.16 7.24 -38.83
N ALA A 443 -33.79 6.06 -38.92
CA ALA A 443 -33.14 4.79 -38.61
C ALA A 443 -31.97 4.48 -39.56
N ASN A 444 -32.06 4.84 -40.84
CA ASN A 444 -30.95 4.71 -41.78
C ASN A 444 -29.80 5.68 -41.47
N GLU A 445 -30.08 6.92 -41.02
CA GLU A 445 -29.05 7.84 -40.54
C GLU A 445 -28.37 7.34 -39.26
N GLU A 446 -29.13 6.76 -38.34
CA GLU A 446 -28.59 6.15 -37.12
C GLU A 446 -27.71 4.93 -37.43
N LEU A 447 -28.11 4.07 -38.37
CA LEU A 447 -27.31 2.96 -38.87
C LEU A 447 -26.04 3.45 -39.59
N ALA A 448 -26.12 4.52 -40.39
CA ALA A 448 -24.94 5.11 -41.04
C ALA A 448 -23.92 5.62 -40.00
N ARG A 449 -24.38 6.38 -38.99
CA ARG A 449 -23.55 6.84 -37.87
C ARG A 449 -22.94 5.67 -37.08
N ALA A 450 -23.68 4.58 -36.89
CA ALA A 450 -23.18 3.38 -36.22
C ALA A 450 -22.10 2.65 -37.05
N VAL A 451 -22.24 2.61 -38.38
CA VAL A 451 -21.22 2.04 -39.29
C VAL A 451 -19.96 2.91 -39.31
N GLU A 452 -20.09 4.24 -39.32
CA GLU A 452 -18.95 5.16 -39.18
C GLU A 452 -18.21 4.94 -37.86
N GLN A 453 -18.95 4.84 -36.74
CA GLN A 453 -18.38 4.53 -35.43
C GLN A 453 -17.68 3.16 -35.40
N HIS A 454 -18.28 2.12 -36.00
CA HIS A 454 -17.65 0.81 -36.13
C HIS A 454 -16.34 0.89 -36.93
N HIS A 455 -16.31 1.65 -38.03
CA HIS A 455 -15.11 1.81 -38.83
C HIS A 455 -13.99 2.55 -38.09
N VAL A 456 -14.33 3.56 -37.28
CA VAL A 456 -13.35 4.23 -36.38
C VAL A 456 -12.81 3.25 -35.33
N LEU A 457 -13.67 2.42 -34.73
CA LEU A 457 -13.23 1.39 -33.76
C LEU A 457 -12.35 0.32 -34.42
N GLU A 458 -12.66 -0.13 -35.64
CA GLU A 458 -11.78 -1.01 -36.42
C GLU A 458 -10.42 -0.36 -36.72
N GLN A 459 -10.38 0.92 -37.08
CA GLN A 459 -9.12 1.64 -37.33
C GLN A 459 -8.28 1.70 -36.05
N GLN A 460 -8.87 2.09 -34.92
CA GLN A 460 -8.21 2.07 -33.61
C GLN A 460 -7.72 0.68 -33.20
N THR A 461 -8.49 -0.38 -33.48
CA THR A 461 -8.10 -1.78 -33.21
C THR A 461 -6.91 -2.21 -34.08
N ARG A 462 -6.89 -1.81 -35.37
CA ARG A 462 -5.76 -2.04 -36.29
C ARG A 462 -4.51 -1.28 -35.87
N GLU A 463 -4.65 -0.07 -35.33
CA GLU A 463 -3.53 0.72 -34.79
C GLU A 463 -2.97 0.13 -33.48
N GLN A 464 -3.85 -0.32 -32.58
CA GLN A 464 -3.45 -1.04 -31.37
C GLN A 464 -2.74 -2.36 -31.70
N GLN A 465 -3.22 -3.13 -32.68
CA GLN A 465 -2.54 -4.35 -33.11
C GLN A 465 -1.13 -4.04 -33.64
N ARG A 466 -0.97 -3.02 -34.50
CA ARG A 466 0.36 -2.59 -34.98
C ARG A 466 1.30 -2.15 -33.85
N LEU A 467 0.76 -1.53 -32.79
CA LEU A 467 1.54 -1.17 -31.61
C LEU A 467 1.99 -2.42 -30.83
N ILE A 468 1.11 -3.41 -30.68
CA ILE A 468 1.44 -4.71 -30.07
C ILE A 468 2.50 -5.44 -30.91
N ASP A 469 2.31 -5.56 -32.23
CA ASP A 469 3.24 -6.23 -33.15
C ASP A 469 4.64 -5.60 -33.08
N THR A 470 4.72 -4.26 -33.05
CA THR A 470 6.00 -3.54 -32.93
C THR A 470 6.63 -3.70 -31.55
N GLN A 471 5.86 -3.67 -30.46
CA GLN A 471 6.35 -3.96 -29.11
C GLN A 471 6.86 -5.41 -28.97
N THR A 472 6.15 -6.40 -29.52
CA THR A 472 6.60 -7.79 -29.57
C THR A 472 7.93 -7.91 -30.33
N SER A 473 8.06 -7.26 -31.50
CA SER A 473 9.30 -7.26 -32.28
C SER A 473 10.49 -6.63 -31.52
N GLN A 474 10.23 -5.63 -30.66
CA GLN A 474 11.25 -5.03 -29.80
C GLN A 474 11.65 -5.98 -28.66
N LEU A 475 10.69 -6.66 -28.04
CA LEU A 475 10.97 -7.70 -27.04
C LEU A 475 11.78 -8.85 -27.63
N ASP A 476 11.49 -9.30 -28.85
CA ASP A 476 12.28 -10.32 -29.56
C ASP A 476 13.73 -9.88 -29.84
N VAL A 477 13.96 -8.59 -30.10
CA VAL A 477 15.32 -8.03 -30.26
C VAL A 477 16.03 -7.98 -28.90
N LEU A 478 15.35 -7.53 -27.83
CA LEU A 478 15.91 -7.48 -26.48
C LEU A 478 16.23 -8.88 -25.94
N ALA A 479 15.37 -9.87 -26.17
CA ALA A 479 15.61 -11.27 -25.78
C ALA A 479 16.84 -11.86 -26.48
N ARG A 480 17.02 -11.61 -27.77
CA ARG A 480 18.23 -12.02 -28.51
C ARG A 480 19.49 -11.28 -28.02
N SER A 481 19.37 -10.00 -27.64
CA SER A 481 20.48 -9.25 -27.04
C SER A 481 20.86 -9.78 -25.66
N LEU A 482 19.87 -10.18 -24.85
CA LEU A 482 20.10 -10.80 -23.54
C LEU A 482 20.82 -12.15 -23.69
N GLN A 483 20.34 -13.03 -24.57
CA GLN A 483 20.99 -14.32 -24.89
C GLN A 483 22.44 -14.13 -25.38
N SER A 484 22.70 -13.10 -26.20
CA SER A 484 24.06 -12.76 -26.63
C SER A 484 24.94 -12.26 -25.47
N SER A 485 24.36 -11.51 -24.52
CA SER A 485 25.06 -11.08 -23.30
C SER A 485 25.36 -12.25 -22.38
N GLU A 486 24.40 -13.16 -22.16
CA GLU A 486 24.57 -14.38 -21.37
C GLU A 486 25.64 -15.30 -21.97
N ALA A 487 25.70 -15.43 -23.30
CA ALA A 487 26.75 -16.16 -23.99
C ALA A 487 28.14 -15.50 -23.80
N CYS A 488 28.23 -14.17 -23.89
CA CYS A 488 29.46 -13.43 -23.59
C CYS A 488 29.90 -13.62 -22.11
N GLU A 489 28.95 -13.57 -21.16
CA GLU A 489 29.25 -13.84 -19.75
C GLU A 489 29.71 -15.28 -19.52
N GLN A 490 29.12 -16.27 -20.20
CA GLN A 490 29.56 -17.67 -20.09
C GLN A 490 30.99 -17.85 -20.63
N LEU A 491 31.33 -17.22 -21.76
CA LEU A 491 32.70 -17.20 -22.29
C LEU A 491 33.68 -16.49 -21.35
N HIS A 492 33.28 -15.38 -20.71
CA HIS A 492 34.12 -14.70 -19.72
C HIS A 492 34.25 -15.50 -18.41
N ARG A 493 33.21 -16.21 -17.96
CA ARG A 493 33.29 -17.14 -16.81
C ARG A 493 34.23 -18.31 -17.10
N ALA A 494 34.20 -18.86 -18.33
CA ALA A 494 35.12 -19.90 -18.76
C ALA A 494 36.58 -19.40 -18.77
N ALA A 495 36.84 -18.27 -19.43
CA ALA A 495 38.19 -17.69 -19.49
C ALA A 495 38.75 -17.28 -18.10
N LEU A 496 37.89 -16.84 -17.18
CA LEU A 496 38.26 -16.62 -15.78
C LEU A 496 38.54 -17.93 -15.02
N GLY A 497 37.88 -19.03 -15.40
CA GLY A 497 38.22 -20.38 -14.92
C GLY A 497 39.61 -20.80 -15.40
N ASP A 498 39.87 -20.70 -16.70
CA ASP A 498 41.16 -21.04 -17.33
C ASP A 498 42.32 -20.25 -16.71
N GLU A 499 42.16 -18.93 -16.52
CA GLU A 499 43.18 -18.09 -15.87
C GLU A 499 43.29 -18.34 -14.35
N LEU A 500 42.22 -18.77 -13.66
CA LEU A 500 42.32 -19.21 -12.26
C LEU A 500 43.07 -20.54 -12.13
N GLU A 501 42.89 -21.48 -13.06
CA GLU A 501 43.69 -22.71 -13.11
C GLU A 501 45.16 -22.41 -13.44
N ARG A 502 45.41 -21.50 -14.39
CA ARG A 502 46.75 -21.00 -14.71
C ARG A 502 47.43 -20.31 -13.52
N VAL A 503 46.70 -19.53 -12.73
CA VAL A 503 47.21 -18.90 -11.50
C VAL A 503 47.51 -19.94 -10.41
N ARG A 504 46.76 -21.06 -10.36
CA ARG A 504 47.10 -22.20 -9.48
C ARG A 504 48.41 -22.86 -9.93
N THR A 505 48.53 -23.27 -11.20
CA THR A 505 49.76 -23.93 -11.68
C THR A 505 50.99 -23.02 -11.51
N LEU A 506 50.87 -21.72 -11.76
CA LEU A 506 51.95 -20.75 -11.51
C LEU A 506 52.26 -20.54 -10.02
N SER A 507 51.28 -20.75 -9.12
CA SER A 507 51.52 -20.75 -7.67
C SER A 507 52.25 -22.02 -7.23
N ASP A 508 51.85 -23.17 -7.78
CA ASP A 508 52.45 -24.48 -7.49
C ASP A 508 53.90 -24.53 -8.01
N GLU A 509 54.15 -24.10 -9.25
CA GLU A 509 55.49 -23.93 -9.83
C GLU A 509 56.38 -22.99 -8.99
N ARG A 510 55.83 -21.85 -8.52
CA ARG A 510 56.53 -20.90 -7.65
C ARG A 510 56.90 -21.55 -6.31
N ASP A 511 56.04 -22.38 -5.76
CA ASP A 511 56.25 -23.00 -4.46
C ASP A 511 57.22 -24.20 -4.57
N GLU A 512 57.20 -24.97 -5.66
CA GLU A 512 58.29 -25.88 -6.03
C GLU A 512 59.64 -25.14 -6.16
N LEU A 513 59.67 -23.98 -6.82
CA LEU A 513 60.89 -23.18 -6.96
C LEU A 513 61.39 -22.66 -5.60
N ARG A 514 60.50 -22.38 -4.64
CA ARG A 514 60.86 -22.03 -3.26
C ARG A 514 61.45 -23.21 -2.51
N GLU A 515 60.88 -24.42 -2.64
CA GLU A 515 61.47 -25.63 -2.04
C GLU A 515 62.86 -25.92 -2.62
N ARG A 516 63.03 -25.83 -3.94
CA ARG A 516 64.34 -25.98 -4.59
C ARG A 516 65.34 -24.92 -4.11
N ALA A 517 64.92 -23.66 -3.95
CA ALA A 517 65.76 -22.60 -3.41
C ALA A 517 66.18 -22.85 -1.94
N GLN A 518 65.27 -23.38 -1.11
CA GLN A 518 65.59 -23.80 0.26
C GLN A 518 66.58 -24.98 0.28
N GLN A 519 66.42 -25.97 -0.60
CA GLN A 519 67.36 -27.07 -0.76
C GLN A 519 68.75 -26.57 -1.19
N HIS A 520 68.82 -25.61 -2.13
CA HIS A 520 70.07 -24.95 -2.51
C HIS A 520 70.72 -24.23 -1.32
N ALA A 521 69.98 -23.42 -0.56
CA ALA A 521 70.52 -22.71 0.60
C ALA A 521 71.03 -23.66 1.71
N LEU A 522 70.36 -24.80 1.92
CA LEU A 522 70.83 -25.84 2.84
C LEU A 522 72.13 -26.50 2.35
N VAL A 523 72.28 -26.70 1.03
CA VAL A 523 73.50 -27.22 0.41
C VAL A 523 74.64 -26.19 0.46
N GLU A 524 74.36 -24.91 0.24
CA GLU A 524 75.33 -23.81 0.36
C GLU A 524 75.84 -23.70 1.80
N HIS A 525 74.96 -23.66 2.80
CA HIS A 525 75.35 -23.69 4.22
C HIS A 525 76.15 -24.95 4.59
N ALA A 526 75.84 -26.11 3.99
CA ALA A 526 76.63 -27.32 4.20
C ALA A 526 78.05 -27.22 3.58
N PHE A 527 78.19 -26.56 2.42
CA PHE A 527 79.50 -26.25 1.84
C PHE A 527 80.27 -25.21 2.67
N GLU A 528 79.64 -24.13 3.12
CA GLU A 528 80.25 -23.13 4.00
C GLU A 528 80.76 -23.75 5.30
N SER A 529 79.94 -24.59 5.95
CA SER A 529 80.34 -25.33 7.16
C SER A 529 81.48 -26.31 6.91
N ALA A 530 81.53 -26.95 5.74
CA ALA A 530 82.65 -27.81 5.34
C ALA A 530 83.94 -27.02 5.05
N VAL A 531 83.83 -25.82 4.47
CA VAL A 531 84.96 -24.90 4.27
C VAL A 531 85.48 -24.40 5.61
N GLU A 532 84.62 -23.95 6.53
CA GLU A 532 85.02 -23.58 7.89
C GLU A 532 85.73 -24.72 8.62
N LEU A 533 85.23 -25.96 8.50
CA LEU A 533 85.86 -27.13 9.11
C LEU A 533 87.27 -27.37 8.52
N ALA A 534 87.42 -27.26 7.20
CA ALA A 534 88.70 -27.38 6.52
C ALA A 534 89.68 -26.24 6.88
N GLU A 535 89.19 -25.01 7.06
CA GLU A 535 90.01 -23.89 7.54
C GLU A 535 90.47 -24.08 8.99
N ARG A 536 89.56 -24.49 9.89
CA ARG A 536 89.89 -24.82 11.28
C ARG A 536 90.95 -25.93 11.37
N GLN A 537 90.79 -27.00 10.57
CA GLN A 537 91.80 -28.06 10.46
C GLN A 537 93.13 -27.54 9.91
N ASN A 538 93.13 -26.66 8.90
CA ASN A 538 94.36 -26.05 8.38
C ASN A 538 95.06 -25.14 9.42
N VAL A 539 94.31 -24.41 10.25
CA VAL A 539 94.87 -23.62 11.35
C VAL A 539 95.48 -24.51 12.43
N GLU A 540 94.82 -25.61 12.83
CA GLU A 540 95.39 -26.57 13.77
C GLU A 540 96.64 -27.26 13.20
N ASN A 541 96.62 -27.68 11.93
CA ASN A 541 97.77 -28.28 11.25
C ASN A 541 98.97 -27.32 11.20
N ARG A 542 98.75 -26.02 10.92
CA ARG A 542 99.81 -24.98 10.99
C ARG A 542 100.35 -24.84 12.41
N ARG A 543 99.48 -24.73 13.41
CA ARG A 543 99.86 -24.60 14.83
C ARG A 543 100.62 -25.82 15.36
N LEU A 544 100.30 -27.02 14.88
CA LEU A 544 101.03 -28.25 15.18
C LEU A 544 102.42 -28.25 14.49
N ALA A 545 102.50 -27.83 13.23
CA ALA A 545 103.78 -27.68 12.53
C ALA A 545 104.70 -26.63 13.19
N GLU A 546 104.15 -25.51 13.65
CA GLU A 546 104.88 -24.47 14.40
C GLU A 546 105.43 -25.01 15.73
N LYS A 547 104.61 -25.70 16.54
CA LYS A 547 105.06 -26.37 17.77
C LYS A 547 106.16 -27.40 17.51
N LEU A 548 106.04 -28.17 16.42
CA LEU A 548 107.03 -29.16 16.04
C LEU A 548 108.34 -28.51 15.55
N ALA A 549 108.27 -27.29 15.00
CA ALA A 549 109.44 -26.48 14.65
C ALA A 549 110.10 -25.82 15.87
N THR A 550 109.36 -25.34 16.87
CA THR A 550 109.95 -24.75 18.09
C THR A 550 110.60 -25.80 18.98
N LEU A 551 109.98 -26.97 19.17
CA LEU A 551 110.59 -28.08 19.91
C LEU A 551 111.90 -28.55 19.27
N LYS A 552 111.99 -28.56 17.94
CA LYS A 552 113.24 -28.89 17.23
C LYS A 552 114.37 -27.89 17.51
N ARG A 553 114.08 -26.59 17.68
CA ARG A 553 115.09 -25.56 18.02
C ARG A 553 115.59 -25.70 19.46
N LEU A 554 114.65 -25.85 20.42
CA LEU A 554 115.00 -26.05 21.82
C LEU A 554 115.89 -27.29 22.03
N ASN A 555 115.63 -28.39 21.31
CA ASN A 555 116.48 -29.58 21.36
C ASN A 555 117.91 -29.28 20.87
N THR A 556 118.07 -28.57 19.75
CA THR A 556 119.41 -28.20 19.24
C THR A 556 120.16 -27.24 20.18
N GLU A 557 119.45 -26.30 20.80
CA GLU A 557 120.03 -25.36 21.78
C GLU A 557 120.50 -26.10 23.06
N GLN A 558 119.76 -27.12 23.50
CA GLN A 558 120.16 -28.01 24.60
C GLN A 558 121.36 -28.90 24.23
N ASP A 559 121.38 -29.50 23.04
CA ASP A 559 122.49 -30.32 22.56
C ASP A 559 123.82 -29.52 22.49
N GLU A 560 123.80 -28.30 21.94
CA GLU A 560 124.97 -27.41 21.89
C GLU A 560 125.47 -26.99 23.28
N SER A 561 124.55 -26.75 24.22
CA SER A 561 124.87 -26.43 25.61
C SER A 561 125.56 -27.60 26.31
N LEU A 562 125.04 -28.82 26.14
CA LEU A 562 125.61 -30.04 26.70
C LEU A 562 126.98 -30.39 26.09
N GLU A 563 127.19 -30.16 24.80
CA GLU A 563 128.54 -30.26 24.20
C GLU A 563 129.51 -29.27 24.84
N THR A 564 129.09 -28.03 25.07
CA THR A 564 129.96 -26.99 25.65
C THR A 564 130.41 -27.37 27.06
N LEU A 565 129.51 -27.93 27.89
CA LEU A 565 129.85 -28.46 29.21
C LEU A 565 130.82 -29.66 29.13
N ARG A 566 130.61 -30.58 28.18
CA ARG A 566 131.51 -31.73 27.95
C ARG A 566 132.92 -31.29 27.57
N ARG A 567 133.06 -30.25 26.74
CA ARG A 567 134.37 -29.72 26.31
C ARG A 567 135.16 -29.12 27.48
N GLU A 568 134.52 -28.38 28.38
CA GLU A 568 135.20 -27.87 29.59
C GLU A 568 135.49 -28.99 30.61
N ALA A 569 134.59 -29.97 30.76
CA ALA A 569 134.84 -31.13 31.63
C ALA A 569 136.08 -31.94 31.20
N GLN A 570 136.27 -32.11 29.88
CA GLN A 570 137.45 -32.77 29.30
C GLN A 570 138.74 -31.95 29.44
N ARG A 571 138.68 -30.65 29.77
CA ARG A 571 139.84 -29.80 30.03
C ARG A 571 140.35 -29.88 31.47
N GLY A 572 139.59 -30.49 32.39
CA GLY A 572 140.00 -30.71 33.78
C GLY A 572 140.00 -29.46 34.68
N ASP A 573 139.49 -28.32 34.20
CA ASP A 573 139.38 -27.09 34.98
C ASP A 573 138.16 -27.13 35.91
N VAL A 574 138.33 -27.81 37.04
CA VAL A 574 137.27 -28.04 38.04
C VAL A 574 136.69 -26.73 38.58
N ALA A 575 137.51 -25.70 38.75
CA ALA A 575 137.07 -24.39 39.25
C ALA A 575 136.08 -23.73 38.28
N ARG A 576 136.36 -23.81 36.98
CA ARG A 576 135.49 -23.27 35.93
C ARG A 576 134.25 -24.12 35.70
N LEU A 577 134.35 -25.44 35.86
CA LEU A 577 133.19 -26.34 35.78
C LEU A 577 132.15 -26.02 36.87
N VAL A 578 132.60 -25.77 38.10
CA VAL A 578 131.73 -25.39 39.24
C VAL A 578 131.08 -24.02 39.04
N GLN A 579 131.68 -23.11 38.27
CA GLN A 579 131.05 -21.82 37.90
C GLN A 579 130.03 -21.94 36.75
N LEU A 580 130.23 -22.86 35.81
CA LEU A 580 129.36 -23.02 34.64
C LEU A 580 128.15 -23.93 34.90
N PHE A 581 128.27 -24.88 35.83
CA PHE A 581 127.20 -25.85 36.13
C PHE A 581 125.89 -25.21 36.66
N PRO A 582 125.92 -24.18 37.54
CA PRO A 582 124.69 -23.50 37.97
C PRO A 582 123.98 -22.77 36.83
N ALA A 583 124.73 -22.06 35.97
CA ALA A 583 124.16 -21.33 34.83
C ALA A 583 123.46 -22.28 33.84
N LEU A 584 124.08 -23.43 33.56
CA LEU A 584 123.48 -24.40 32.64
C LEU A 584 122.28 -25.14 33.25
N LEU A 585 122.22 -25.29 34.58
CA LEU A 585 121.02 -25.75 35.28
C LEU A 585 119.90 -24.70 35.25
N GLU A 586 120.22 -23.42 35.44
CA GLU A 586 119.27 -22.32 35.25
C GLU A 586 118.75 -22.27 33.79
N ASP A 587 119.61 -22.48 32.78
CA ASP A 587 119.21 -22.56 31.37
C ASP A 587 118.37 -23.81 31.03
N ILE A 588 118.67 -24.99 31.60
CA ILE A 588 117.83 -26.19 31.40
C ILE A 588 116.45 -25.99 32.04
N VAL A 589 116.38 -25.48 33.26
CA VAL A 589 115.09 -25.18 33.93
C VAL A 589 114.33 -24.07 33.19
N ALA A 590 115.03 -23.08 32.63
CA ALA A 590 114.44 -22.06 31.76
C ALA A 590 113.94 -22.63 30.42
N ALA A 591 114.61 -23.65 29.86
CA ALA A 591 114.18 -24.33 28.65
C ALA A 591 112.95 -25.22 28.90
N GLU A 592 112.94 -26.00 29.99
CA GLU A 592 111.78 -26.83 30.36
C GLU A 592 110.55 -25.97 30.73
N THR A 593 110.73 -24.86 31.46
CA THR A 593 109.63 -23.91 31.73
C THR A 593 109.13 -23.15 30.50
N ARG A 594 109.94 -23.01 29.44
CA ARG A 594 109.50 -22.47 28.13
C ARG A 594 108.85 -23.54 27.24
N ALA A 595 109.21 -24.82 27.39
CA ALA A 595 108.60 -25.93 26.67
C ALA A 595 107.25 -26.37 27.28
N LEU A 596 107.14 -26.33 28.61
CA LEU A 596 105.95 -26.72 29.37
C LEU A 596 104.96 -25.56 29.51
N ALA A 597 104.17 -25.33 28.45
CA ALA A 597 102.94 -24.54 28.56
C ALA A 597 102.04 -25.09 29.70
N PRO A 598 101.33 -24.22 30.45
CA PRO A 598 100.87 -24.55 31.80
C PRO A 598 99.78 -25.64 31.82
N SER A 599 100.19 -26.85 32.22
CA SER A 599 99.30 -27.78 32.92
C SER A 599 99.58 -27.63 34.42
N GLY A 600 98.55 -27.36 35.22
CA GLY A 600 98.70 -26.82 36.59
C GLY A 600 99.43 -27.71 37.60
N LYS A 601 99.80 -28.94 37.24
CA LYS A 601 100.58 -29.87 38.10
C LYS A 601 102.10 -29.76 37.92
N ALA A 602 102.57 -29.16 36.82
CA ALA A 602 104.00 -28.93 36.62
C ALA A 602 104.54 -27.83 37.53
N GLN A 603 103.69 -26.87 37.90
CA GLN A 603 104.10 -25.67 38.64
C GLN A 603 104.39 -25.98 40.13
N GLU A 604 103.61 -26.85 40.77
CA GLU A 604 103.89 -27.36 42.13
C GLU A 604 105.24 -28.12 42.20
N GLN A 605 105.60 -28.86 41.14
CA GLN A 605 106.88 -29.57 41.07
C GLN A 605 108.06 -28.61 40.84
N LEU A 606 107.86 -27.54 40.08
CA LEU A 606 108.87 -26.50 39.86
C LEU A 606 109.15 -25.70 41.14
N GLU A 607 108.14 -25.36 41.94
CA GLU A 607 108.34 -24.71 43.24
C GLU A 607 109.17 -25.59 44.20
N LEU A 608 108.85 -26.89 44.28
CA LEU A 608 109.63 -27.87 45.05
C LEU A 608 111.09 -28.00 44.59
N ILE A 609 111.33 -27.97 43.27
CA ILE A 609 112.70 -28.00 42.71
C ILE A 609 113.44 -26.68 43.03
N HIS A 610 112.75 -25.54 42.96
CA HIS A 610 113.37 -24.24 43.24
C HIS A 610 113.69 -24.06 44.73
N GLU A 611 112.82 -24.49 45.64
CA GLU A 611 113.12 -24.55 47.08
C GLU A 611 114.30 -25.47 47.40
N ALA A 612 114.38 -26.65 46.76
CA ALA A 612 115.50 -27.56 46.90
C ALA A 612 116.83 -26.94 46.38
N PHE A 613 116.77 -26.12 45.34
CA PHE A 613 117.94 -25.42 44.79
C PHE A 613 118.38 -24.24 45.65
N GLU A 614 117.44 -23.45 46.18
CA GLU A 614 117.68 -22.44 47.24
C GLU A 614 118.32 -23.07 48.48
N ALA A 615 117.86 -24.25 48.90
CA ALA A 615 118.42 -24.98 50.04
C ALA A 615 119.83 -25.53 49.79
N PHE A 616 120.17 -25.90 48.54
CA PHE A 616 121.53 -26.33 48.16
C PHE A 616 122.51 -25.15 47.93
N ARG A 617 121.98 -23.92 47.79
CA ARG A 617 122.76 -22.69 47.57
C ARG A 617 123.20 -22.00 48.88
N ARG A 618 122.83 -22.54 50.05
CA ARG A 618 123.12 -22.02 51.39
C ARG A 618 124.08 -22.92 52.17
#